data_AF-A0A6G1H7C1-F1
#
_entry.id   AF-A0A6G1H7C1-F1
#
_cell.length_a   1.000
_cell.length_b   1.000
_cell.length_c   1.000
_cell.angle_alpha   90.00
_cell.angle_beta   90.00
_cell.angle_gamma   90.00
#
_symmetry.space_group_name_H-M   'P 1'
#
loop_
_entity.id
_entity.type
_entity.pdbx_description
1 polymer ?
#
loop_
_entity_poly.entity_id
_entity_poly.type
_entity_poly.pdbx_seq_one_letter_code
_entity_poly.pdbx_strand_id
1 'polypeptide(L)'
;MRGACGTVVVATSGQSKRVAPRALSPSFNSRPPAQSLTTTHLRSLSPPIAPLYNTAAMAMSDDQVAGELKKMTAFIKQEAIEKAKEIRIKADEEFAIEKSKLVRQETASIDSSYEKKFKQASMSQQITRSTVSNKSRLRILSARQELTDDLFLKAGDKLPAVTKDKGKYTDICKKLMLEGMYALNEPKIMVRARKADYDIMKSAIGKAEEEYKKEMEKDVKIEIDESNPLPEGSSGGVTIVNGTGKIDINNTFEERLHLLETDALPAIRLTLFGENTNRKFHD
;
A
#
# COMPACT_ATOMS: atom_id res chain seq x y z
N MET A 1 13.34 -51.95 10.85
CA MET A 1 14.59 -51.35 11.37
C MET A 1 14.24 -49.93 11.81
N ARG A 2 14.24 -49.63 13.13
CA ARG A 2 15.29 -48.86 13.85
C ARG A 2 15.70 -47.59 13.08
N GLY A 3 15.73 -46.37 13.59
CA GLY A 3 15.60 -45.77 14.92
C GLY A 3 15.65 -44.24 14.66
N ALA A 4 14.90 -43.42 15.39
CA ALA A 4 15.34 -42.80 16.64
C ALA A 4 16.55 -41.86 16.50
N CYS A 5 16.24 -40.56 16.66
CA CYS A 5 16.83 -39.67 17.66
C CYS A 5 18.18 -38.97 17.40
N GLY A 6 18.17 -37.66 17.68
CA GLY A 6 19.32 -36.86 18.11
C GLY A 6 19.36 -35.49 17.41
N THR A 7 19.44 -34.32 18.06
CA THR A 7 19.74 -33.94 19.45
C THR A 7 19.41 -32.42 19.56
N VAL A 8 18.54 -31.95 20.47
CA VAL A 8 18.81 -31.22 21.76
C VAL A 8 19.82 -30.06 21.62
N VAL A 9 19.53 -28.80 22.01
CA VAL A 9 19.80 -28.18 23.34
C VAL A 9 19.17 -26.74 23.37
N VAL A 10 18.17 -26.40 24.21
CA VAL A 10 18.13 -25.78 25.58
C VAL A 10 18.05 -24.23 25.65
N ALA A 11 16.94 -23.78 26.26
CA ALA A 11 16.64 -22.60 27.14
C ALA A 11 16.99 -21.15 26.68
N THR A 12 16.15 -20.12 26.88
CA THR A 12 15.64 -19.61 28.17
C THR A 12 14.44 -18.64 28.03
N SER A 13 13.57 -18.66 29.05
CA SER A 13 12.81 -17.55 29.67
C SER A 13 12.08 -16.48 28.83
N GLY A 14 10.74 -16.53 28.84
CA GLY A 14 9.85 -15.41 28.48
C GLY A 14 8.38 -15.83 28.39
N GLN A 15 7.79 -16.26 29.52
CA GLN A 15 6.43 -16.82 29.57
C GLN A 15 5.36 -15.82 29.13
N SER A 16 4.63 -16.19 28.08
CA SER A 16 3.36 -15.59 27.66
C SER A 16 2.27 -15.89 28.70
N LYS A 17 1.80 -14.85 29.40
CA LYS A 17 0.53 -14.84 30.13
C LYS A 17 -0.26 -13.61 29.70
N ARG A 18 -1.02 -13.72 28.60
CA ARG A 18 -2.19 -12.86 28.40
C ARG A 18 -3.40 -13.58 28.97
N VAL A 19 -3.92 -12.97 30.03
CA VAL A 19 -5.13 -13.33 30.73
C VAL A 19 -6.31 -13.15 29.79
N ALA A 20 -6.98 -14.24 29.44
CA ALA A 20 -8.29 -14.23 28.82
C ALA A 20 -9.35 -13.84 29.86
N PRO A 21 -10.30 -12.93 29.56
CA PRO A 21 -11.39 -12.68 30.48
C PRO A 21 -12.35 -13.88 30.46
N ARG A 22 -12.58 -14.38 31.67
CA ARG A 22 -13.42 -15.52 32.03
C ARG A 22 -14.86 -15.29 31.58
N ALA A 23 -15.36 -16.17 30.73
CA ALA A 23 -16.79 -16.29 30.42
C ALA A 23 -17.55 -16.70 31.70
N LEU A 24 -18.54 -15.88 32.10
CA LEU A 24 -19.64 -16.31 32.95
C LEU A 24 -20.81 -16.69 32.03
N SER A 25 -21.25 -17.93 32.17
CA SER A 25 -22.37 -18.57 31.49
C SER A 25 -23.69 -17.81 31.64
N PRO A 26 -24.51 -17.68 30.58
CA PRO A 26 -25.94 -17.49 30.75
C PRO A 26 -26.58 -18.84 31.07
N SER A 27 -27.30 -18.90 32.19
CA SER A 27 -28.04 -20.09 32.61
C SER A 27 -29.14 -20.46 31.61
N PHE A 28 -29.25 -21.76 31.41
CA PHE A 28 -30.19 -22.45 30.53
C PHE A 28 -31.59 -22.48 31.16
N ASN A 29 -32.57 -22.04 30.38
CA ASN A 29 -33.94 -22.57 30.22
C ASN A 29 -34.72 -23.07 31.46
N SER A 30 -35.80 -22.38 31.81
CA SER A 30 -37.07 -23.04 32.19
C SER A 30 -38.28 -22.09 32.05
N ARG A 31 -39.29 -22.56 31.32
CA ARG A 31 -40.69 -22.08 31.27
C ARG A 31 -41.56 -23.35 31.26
N PRO A 32 -42.84 -23.33 31.69
CA PRO A 32 -43.52 -22.63 32.79
C PRO A 32 -44.20 -23.66 33.75
N PRO A 33 -45.08 -23.24 34.69
CA PRO A 33 -46.50 -23.26 34.32
C PRO A 33 -47.32 -22.07 34.83
N ALA A 34 -48.51 -21.97 34.23
CA ALA A 34 -49.58 -21.03 34.48
C ALA A 34 -49.95 -20.87 35.96
N GLN A 35 -50.13 -19.62 36.41
CA GLN A 35 -51.19 -19.25 37.34
C GLN A 35 -51.74 -17.87 36.98
N SER A 36 -53.06 -17.83 36.89
CA SER A 36 -53.95 -16.72 36.59
C SER A 36 -53.66 -15.46 37.41
N LEU A 37 -53.64 -14.30 36.75
CA LEU A 37 -53.88 -13.03 37.41
C LEU A 37 -55.28 -13.07 38.01
N THR A 38 -55.33 -13.27 39.32
CA THR A 38 -56.54 -13.20 40.12
C THR A 38 -57.12 -11.79 40.05
N THR A 39 -58.25 -11.69 39.37
CA THR A 39 -59.51 -11.20 39.95
C THR A 39 -59.36 -10.18 41.07
N THR A 40 -59.64 -8.92 40.71
CA THR A 40 -60.58 -8.04 41.43
C THR A 40 -60.29 -7.77 42.91
N HIS A 41 -59.72 -6.60 43.20
CA HIS A 41 -60.00 -5.89 44.44
C HIS A 41 -60.00 -4.37 44.22
N LEU A 42 -60.91 -3.89 43.36
CA LEU A 42 -61.50 -2.57 43.57
C LEU A 42 -62.44 -2.71 44.76
N ARG A 43 -61.95 -2.26 45.92
CA ARG A 43 -62.67 -2.18 47.18
C ARG A 43 -63.84 -1.22 46.99
N SER A 44 -65.00 -1.77 46.61
CA SER A 44 -66.29 -1.09 46.63
C SER A 44 -66.61 -0.70 48.07
N LEU A 45 -66.42 0.58 48.39
CA LEU A 45 -67.06 1.20 49.55
C LEU A 45 -68.53 1.44 49.18
N SER A 46 -69.34 0.40 49.35
CA SER A 46 -70.80 0.49 49.41
C SER A 46 -71.26 -0.20 50.70
N PRO A 47 -71.95 0.50 51.62
CA PRO A 47 -72.46 -0.12 52.84
C PRO A 47 -73.57 -1.13 52.53
N PRO A 48 -73.76 -2.17 53.38
CA PRO A 48 -74.76 -3.20 53.15
C PRO A 48 -76.19 -2.63 53.27
N ILE A 49 -76.98 -2.82 52.23
CA ILE A 49 -78.41 -2.51 52.21
C ILE A 49 -79.14 -3.61 53.00
N ALA A 50 -79.61 -3.29 54.20
CA ALA A 50 -80.63 -4.07 54.90
C ALA A 50 -82.00 -3.80 54.25
N PRO A 51 -82.92 -4.79 54.15
CA PRO A 51 -84.26 -4.54 53.64
C PRO A 51 -85.11 -3.97 54.77
N LEU A 52 -85.08 -2.65 54.92
CA LEU A 52 -86.12 -1.93 55.64
C LEU A 52 -87.09 -1.39 54.59
N TYR A 53 -88.22 -2.07 54.47
CA TYR A 53 -89.42 -1.51 53.86
C TYR A 53 -89.85 -0.32 54.73
N ASN A 54 -89.31 0.87 54.41
CA ASN A 54 -89.72 2.11 55.04
C ASN A 54 -90.64 2.83 54.05
N THR A 55 -91.93 2.76 54.37
CA THR A 55 -93.00 3.53 53.74
C THR A 55 -92.69 5.02 53.81
N ALA A 56 -92.61 5.64 52.64
CA ALA A 56 -92.81 7.07 52.35
C ALA A 56 -92.67 8.05 53.54
N ALA A 57 -91.51 8.72 53.61
CA ALA A 57 -91.42 10.08 54.16
C ALA A 57 -91.11 11.03 52.99
N MET A 58 -92.13 11.28 52.15
CA MET A 58 -92.06 12.25 51.06
C MET A 58 -92.03 13.68 51.63
N ALA A 59 -90.83 14.23 51.84
CA ALA A 59 -90.64 15.66 52.08
C ALA A 59 -90.43 16.46 50.78
N MET A 60 -90.27 15.78 49.64
CA MET A 60 -90.21 16.34 48.29
C MET A 60 -91.06 15.47 47.35
N SER A 61 -91.64 16.05 46.30
CA SER A 61 -92.44 15.29 45.34
C SER A 61 -91.56 14.35 44.52
N ASP A 62 -92.09 13.19 44.10
CA ASP A 62 -91.34 12.23 43.27
C ASP A 62 -90.76 12.86 41.99
N ASP A 63 -91.42 13.89 41.45
CA ASP A 63 -90.92 14.69 40.32
C ASP A 63 -89.67 15.52 40.65
N GLN A 64 -89.57 16.03 41.88
CA GLN A 64 -88.38 16.75 42.36
C GLN A 64 -87.20 15.79 42.55
N VAL A 65 -87.44 14.59 43.09
CA VAL A 65 -86.43 13.54 43.24
C VAL A 65 -85.92 13.05 41.88
N ALA A 66 -86.83 12.82 40.92
CA ALA A 66 -86.46 12.46 39.55
C ALA A 66 -85.65 13.58 38.85
N GLY A 67 -85.95 14.84 39.15
CA GLY A 67 -85.20 16.00 38.68
C GLY A 67 -83.77 16.07 39.22
N GLU A 68 -83.56 15.81 40.51
CA GLU A 68 -82.24 15.77 41.13
C GLU A 68 -81.39 14.58 40.63
N LEU A 69 -81.99 13.39 40.48
CA LEU A 69 -81.29 12.23 39.89
C LEU A 69 -80.85 12.51 38.45
N LYS A 70 -81.65 13.23 37.66
CA LYS A 70 -81.26 13.68 36.31
C LYS A 70 -80.09 14.66 36.35
N LYS A 71 -80.04 15.58 37.32
CA LYS A 71 -78.90 16.49 37.51
C LYS A 71 -77.64 15.73 37.92
N MET A 72 -77.75 14.79 38.86
CA MET A 72 -76.62 13.96 39.28
C MET A 72 -76.08 13.09 38.14
N THR A 73 -76.96 12.46 37.35
CA THR A 73 -76.53 11.67 36.18
C THR A 73 -75.93 12.53 35.08
N ALA A 74 -76.43 13.75 34.87
CA ALA A 74 -75.82 14.70 33.94
C ALA A 74 -74.42 15.15 34.40
N PHE A 75 -74.25 15.39 35.70
CA PHE A 75 -72.95 15.71 36.30
C PHE A 75 -71.94 14.57 36.11
N ILE A 76 -72.32 13.34 36.44
CA ILE A 76 -71.46 12.15 36.26
C ILE A 76 -71.06 11.97 34.79
N LYS A 77 -71.99 12.19 33.86
CA LYS A 77 -71.72 12.12 32.42
C LYS A 77 -70.74 13.21 31.99
N GLN A 78 -70.93 14.44 32.45
CA GLN A 78 -70.05 15.55 32.11
C GLN A 78 -68.64 15.33 32.66
N GLU A 79 -68.52 14.90 33.91
CA GLU A 79 -67.25 14.57 34.55
C GLU A 79 -66.52 13.43 33.79
N ALA A 80 -67.25 12.41 33.34
CA ALA A 80 -66.69 11.34 32.52
C ALA A 80 -66.22 11.84 31.15
N ILE A 81 -66.95 12.76 30.51
CA ILE A 81 -66.58 13.35 29.22
C ILE A 81 -65.33 14.23 29.38
N GLU A 82 -65.22 15.02 30.45
CA GLU A 82 -64.06 15.86 30.73
C GLU A 82 -62.82 15.03 31.02
N LYS A 83 -62.95 13.97 31.85
CA LYS A 83 -61.87 12.99 32.08
C LYS A 83 -61.44 12.30 30.79
N ALA A 84 -62.39 11.91 29.93
CA ALA A 84 -62.07 11.29 28.64
C ALA A 84 -61.34 12.26 27.70
N LYS A 85 -61.72 13.55 27.69
CA LYS A 85 -61.03 14.60 26.93
C LYS A 85 -59.62 14.84 27.45
N GLU A 86 -59.44 14.91 28.77
CA GLU A 86 -58.13 15.07 29.38
C GLU A 86 -57.18 13.91 29.02
N ILE A 87 -57.66 12.66 29.08
CA ILE A 87 -56.88 11.49 28.68
C ILE A 87 -56.48 11.58 27.21
N ARG A 88 -57.38 12.03 26.33
CA ARG A 88 -57.07 12.20 24.89
C ARG A 88 -56.02 13.26 24.66
N ILE A 89 -56.14 14.42 25.30
CA ILE A 89 -55.15 15.50 25.17
C ILE A 89 -53.77 15.02 25.64
N LYS A 90 -53.70 14.34 26.79
CA LYS A 90 -52.45 13.77 27.29
C LYS A 90 -51.87 12.71 26.35
N ALA A 91 -52.72 11.84 25.79
CA ALA A 91 -52.28 10.83 24.84
C ALA A 91 -51.71 11.46 23.56
N ASP A 92 -52.31 12.53 23.05
CA ASP A 92 -51.82 13.25 21.87
C ASP A 92 -50.50 13.98 22.16
N GLU A 93 -50.37 14.59 23.35
CA GLU A 93 -49.12 15.20 23.82
C GLU A 93 -48.00 14.16 23.95
N GLU A 94 -48.27 13.03 24.61
CA GLU A 94 -47.32 11.92 24.76
C GLU A 94 -46.92 11.33 23.41
N PHE A 95 -47.88 11.10 22.50
CA PHE A 95 -47.61 10.62 21.14
C PHE A 95 -46.67 11.57 20.39
N ALA A 96 -46.93 12.88 20.45
CA ALA A 96 -46.09 13.87 19.80
C ALA A 96 -44.65 13.88 20.36
N ILE A 97 -44.52 13.76 21.69
CA ILE A 97 -43.21 13.71 22.37
C ILE A 97 -42.45 12.44 21.99
N GLU A 98 -43.10 11.26 22.08
CA GLU A 98 -42.46 9.98 21.78
C GLU A 98 -42.05 9.87 20.32
N LYS A 99 -42.93 10.28 19.40
CA LYS A 99 -42.62 10.33 17.96
C LYS A 99 -41.40 11.22 17.69
N SER A 100 -41.39 12.43 18.27
CA SER A 100 -40.27 13.37 18.12
C SER A 100 -38.97 12.79 18.68
N LYS A 101 -39.04 12.12 19.84
CA LYS A 101 -37.89 11.45 20.47
C LYS A 101 -37.32 10.33 19.59
N LEU A 102 -38.17 9.45 19.06
CA LEU A 102 -37.75 8.36 18.18
C LEU A 102 -37.11 8.88 16.90
N VAL A 103 -37.73 9.87 16.25
CA VAL A 103 -37.19 10.48 15.04
C VAL A 103 -35.83 11.11 15.32
N ARG A 104 -35.68 11.89 16.39
CA ARG A 104 -34.39 12.51 16.75
C ARG A 104 -33.30 11.48 17.03
N GLN A 105 -33.63 10.39 17.71
CA GLN A 105 -32.69 9.33 18.03
C GLN A 105 -32.19 8.62 16.75
N GLU A 106 -33.10 8.26 15.85
CA GLU A 106 -32.73 7.63 14.58
C GLU A 106 -31.98 8.58 13.65
N THR A 107 -32.39 9.84 13.55
CA THR A 107 -31.65 10.84 12.77
C THR A 107 -30.22 11.00 13.29
N ALA A 108 -30.01 11.09 14.61
CA ALA A 108 -28.68 11.18 15.19
C ALA A 108 -27.81 9.93 14.89
N SER A 109 -28.43 8.74 14.89
CA SER A 109 -27.77 7.48 14.52
C SER A 109 -27.36 7.49 13.05
N ILE A 110 -28.27 7.91 12.15
CA ILE A 110 -28.02 8.03 10.72
C ILE A 110 -26.90 9.04 10.45
N ASP A 111 -26.95 10.22 11.06
CA ASP A 111 -25.94 11.27 10.89
C ASP A 111 -24.55 10.79 11.31
N SER A 112 -24.44 10.10 12.46
CA SER A 112 -23.17 9.52 12.91
C SER A 112 -22.63 8.47 11.94
N SER A 113 -23.50 7.63 11.38
CA SER A 113 -23.11 6.62 10.40
C SER A 113 -22.68 7.25 9.07
N TYR A 114 -23.37 8.32 8.66
CA TYR A 114 -23.08 9.06 7.43
C TYR A 114 -21.75 9.80 7.55
N GLU A 115 -21.48 10.46 8.67
CA GLU A 115 -20.22 11.17 8.90
C GLU A 115 -19.02 10.22 8.81
N LYS A 116 -19.12 9.01 9.38
CA LYS A 116 -18.09 7.96 9.26
C LYS A 116 -17.86 7.54 7.81
N LYS A 117 -18.93 7.25 7.08
CA LYS A 117 -18.86 6.87 5.66
C LYS A 117 -18.29 8.00 4.80
N PHE A 118 -18.68 9.24 5.07
CA PHE A 118 -18.20 10.42 4.36
C PHE A 118 -16.70 10.65 4.58
N LYS A 119 -16.23 10.58 5.84
CA LYS A 119 -14.79 10.68 6.15
C LYS A 119 -14.00 9.56 5.48
N GLN A 120 -14.50 8.33 5.50
CA GLN A 120 -13.85 7.19 4.85
C GLN A 120 -13.78 7.38 3.32
N ALA A 121 -14.87 7.83 2.69
CA ALA A 121 -14.91 8.08 1.25
C ALA A 121 -13.96 9.22 0.84
N SER A 122 -13.94 10.32 1.61
CA SER A 122 -13.02 11.45 1.38
C SER A 122 -11.55 11.02 1.49
N MET A 123 -11.22 10.24 2.53
CA MET A 123 -9.87 9.68 2.69
C MET A 123 -9.51 8.73 1.54
N SER A 124 -10.43 7.85 1.12
CA SER A 124 -10.23 6.95 -0.01
C SER A 124 -10.00 7.73 -1.32
N GLN A 125 -10.72 8.82 -1.54
CA GLN A 125 -10.53 9.69 -2.70
C GLN A 125 -9.16 10.36 -2.66
N GLN A 126 -8.71 10.83 -1.49
CA GLN A 126 -7.38 11.43 -1.32
C GLN A 126 -6.25 10.42 -1.59
N ILE A 127 -6.39 9.19 -1.08
CA ILE A 127 -5.45 8.09 -1.36
C ILE A 127 -5.44 7.78 -2.85
N THR A 128 -6.61 7.68 -3.48
CA THR A 128 -6.73 7.40 -4.92
C THR A 128 -6.07 8.50 -5.75
N ARG A 129 -6.30 9.77 -5.40
CA ARG A 129 -5.65 10.90 -6.07
C ARG A 129 -4.12 10.84 -5.93
N SER A 130 -3.62 10.55 -4.73
CA SER A 130 -2.19 10.44 -4.46
C SER A 130 -1.55 9.27 -5.23
N THR A 131 -2.18 8.10 -5.21
CA THR A 131 -1.70 6.90 -5.91
C THR A 131 -1.68 7.09 -7.42
N VAL A 132 -2.70 7.71 -8.01
CA VAL A 132 -2.73 8.04 -9.44
C VAL A 132 -1.62 9.03 -9.80
N SER A 133 -1.43 10.09 -9.00
CA SER A 133 -0.36 11.07 -9.20
C SER A 133 1.03 10.40 -9.17
N ASN A 134 1.28 9.57 -8.16
CA ASN A 134 2.54 8.84 -8.04
C ASN A 134 2.74 7.84 -9.19
N LYS A 135 1.68 7.13 -9.61
CA LYS A 135 1.74 6.22 -10.76
C LYS A 135 2.09 6.97 -12.05
N SER A 136 1.50 8.13 -12.28
CA SER A 136 1.84 8.99 -13.42
C SER A 136 3.30 9.48 -13.34
N ARG A 137 3.76 9.88 -12.16
CA ARG A 137 5.17 10.26 -11.94
C ARG A 137 6.13 9.11 -12.25
N LEU A 138 5.85 7.90 -11.76
CA LEU A 138 6.67 6.73 -12.04
C LEU A 138 6.68 6.38 -13.53
N ARG A 139 5.54 6.47 -14.22
CA ARG A 139 5.48 6.28 -15.68
C ARG A 139 6.38 7.26 -16.44
N ILE A 140 6.38 8.54 -16.05
CA ILE A 140 7.26 9.54 -16.66
C ILE A 140 8.73 9.22 -16.40
N LEU A 141 9.09 8.80 -15.17
CA LEU A 141 10.45 8.42 -14.84
C LEU A 141 10.92 7.17 -15.62
N SER A 142 10.06 6.15 -15.72
CA SER A 142 10.33 4.96 -16.53
C SER A 142 10.52 5.31 -18.00
N ALA A 143 9.62 6.09 -18.60
CA ALA A 143 9.75 6.51 -19.99
C ALA A 143 11.02 7.32 -20.26
N ARG A 144 11.45 8.17 -19.31
CA ARG A 144 12.73 8.90 -19.43
C ARG A 144 13.94 7.97 -19.39
N GLN A 145 13.90 6.95 -18.55
CA GLN A 145 14.96 5.95 -18.48
C GLN A 145 14.99 5.11 -19.76
N GLU A 146 13.84 4.61 -20.22
CA GLU A 146 13.70 3.88 -21.49
C GLU A 146 14.27 4.66 -22.68
N LEU A 147 14.00 5.96 -22.80
CA LEU A 147 14.57 6.80 -23.85
C LEU A 147 16.10 6.93 -23.77
N THR A 148 16.65 6.90 -22.55
CA THR A 148 18.10 6.99 -22.34
C THR A 148 18.75 5.65 -22.66
N ASP A 149 18.16 4.55 -22.20
CA ASP A 149 18.62 3.19 -22.49
C ASP A 149 18.57 2.92 -24.00
N ASP A 150 17.48 3.29 -24.67
CA ASP A 150 17.34 3.21 -26.14
C ASP A 150 18.41 4.01 -26.89
N LEU A 151 18.86 5.14 -26.33
CA LEU A 151 19.92 5.95 -26.92
C LEU A 151 21.27 5.24 -26.83
N PHE A 152 21.59 4.62 -25.70
CA PHE A 152 22.80 3.82 -25.54
C PHE A 152 22.76 2.53 -26.35
N LEU A 153 21.62 1.86 -26.45
CA LEU A 153 21.43 0.72 -27.34
C LEU A 153 21.72 1.10 -28.80
N LYS A 154 21.14 2.21 -29.28
CA LYS A 154 21.42 2.73 -30.64
C LYS A 154 22.86 3.17 -30.83
N ALA A 155 23.55 3.61 -29.77
CA ALA A 155 24.98 3.91 -29.83
C ALA A 155 25.81 2.62 -29.94
N GLY A 156 25.44 1.60 -29.16
CA GLY A 156 26.00 0.25 -29.23
C GLY A 156 25.86 -0.36 -30.61
N ASP A 157 24.69 -0.29 -31.23
CA ASP A 157 24.41 -0.77 -32.59
C ASP A 157 25.28 -0.10 -33.66
N LYS A 158 25.80 1.10 -33.40
CA LYS A 158 26.70 1.83 -34.31
C LYS A 158 28.17 1.45 -34.13
N LEU A 159 28.58 0.87 -32.99
CA LEU A 159 29.97 0.48 -32.74
C LEU A 159 30.49 -0.55 -33.76
N PRO A 160 29.74 -1.59 -34.18
CA PRO A 160 30.16 -2.52 -35.22
C PRO A 160 30.36 -1.88 -36.60
N ALA A 161 29.88 -0.66 -36.84
CA ALA A 161 30.17 0.03 -38.11
C ALA A 161 31.63 0.46 -38.20
N VAL A 162 32.29 0.74 -37.07
CA VAL A 162 33.69 1.19 -37.00
C VAL A 162 34.65 0.04 -37.30
N THR A 163 34.28 -1.20 -36.97
CA THR A 163 35.11 -2.40 -37.23
C THR A 163 35.17 -2.80 -38.70
N LYS A 164 34.28 -2.25 -39.55
CA LYS A 164 34.32 -2.46 -41.01
C LYS A 164 35.54 -1.80 -41.66
N ASP A 165 35.98 -0.66 -41.13
CA ASP A 165 37.14 0.09 -41.63
C ASP A 165 38.44 -0.47 -41.03
N LYS A 166 39.03 -1.49 -41.67
CA LYS A 166 40.23 -2.19 -41.17
C LYS A 166 41.40 -1.26 -40.80
N GLY A 167 41.65 -0.20 -41.58
CA GLY A 167 42.73 0.74 -41.32
C GLY A 167 42.54 1.51 -40.00
N LYS A 168 41.37 2.15 -39.84
CA LYS A 168 41.03 2.89 -38.62
C LYS A 168 40.94 1.96 -37.41
N TYR A 169 40.38 0.76 -37.60
CA TYR A 169 40.25 -0.22 -36.53
C TYR A 169 41.62 -0.70 -36.03
N THR A 170 42.59 -0.92 -36.92
CA THR A 170 43.97 -1.27 -36.54
C THR A 170 44.60 -0.20 -35.64
N ASP A 171 44.44 1.08 -36.00
CA ASP A 171 44.98 2.20 -35.21
C ASP A 171 44.28 2.33 -33.86
N ILE A 172 42.97 2.07 -33.80
CA ILE A 172 42.20 2.07 -32.54
C ILE A 172 42.64 0.92 -31.64
N CYS A 173 42.74 -0.31 -32.17
CA CYS A 173 43.22 -1.47 -31.42
C CYS A 173 44.63 -1.24 -30.85
N LYS A 174 45.53 -0.64 -31.64
CA LYS A 174 46.87 -0.25 -31.16
C LYS A 174 46.79 0.68 -29.94
N LYS A 175 45.97 1.74 -30.00
CA LYS A 175 45.80 2.68 -28.88
C LYS A 175 45.16 2.03 -27.64
N LEU A 176 44.15 1.18 -27.83
CA LEU A 176 43.50 0.45 -26.74
C LEU A 176 44.46 -0.52 -26.04
N MET A 177 45.36 -1.15 -26.81
CA MET A 177 46.41 -1.98 -26.25
C MET A 177 47.40 -1.16 -25.44
N LEU A 178 47.92 -0.06 -25.99
CA LEU A 178 48.87 0.80 -25.29
C LEU A 178 48.32 1.33 -23.97
N GLU A 179 47.07 1.79 -23.94
CA GLU A 179 46.40 2.26 -22.73
C GLU A 179 46.38 1.18 -21.63
N GLY A 180 46.00 -0.06 -21.98
CA GLY A 180 46.01 -1.15 -21.02
C GLY A 180 47.42 -1.63 -20.64
N MET A 181 48.41 -1.50 -21.54
CA MET A 181 49.82 -1.75 -21.21
C MET A 181 50.35 -0.73 -20.20
N TYR A 182 50.05 0.56 -20.37
CA TYR A 182 50.44 1.60 -19.41
C TYR A 182 49.78 1.40 -18.04
N ALA A 183 48.53 0.92 -18.02
CA ALA A 183 47.83 0.62 -16.79
C ALA A 183 48.39 -0.60 -16.04
N LEU A 184 48.84 -1.65 -16.75
CA LEU A 184 49.40 -2.86 -16.12
C LEU A 184 50.88 -2.71 -15.73
N ASN A 185 51.71 -2.06 -16.56
CA ASN A 185 53.16 -1.88 -16.35
C ASN A 185 53.90 -3.17 -15.95
N GLU A 186 53.52 -4.30 -16.55
CA GLU A 186 54.12 -5.62 -16.31
C GLU A 186 54.96 -6.10 -17.52
N PRO A 187 56.01 -6.91 -17.31
CA PRO A 187 56.90 -7.37 -18.38
C PRO A 187 56.28 -8.45 -19.28
N LYS A 188 55.24 -9.15 -18.83
CA LYS A 188 54.54 -10.18 -19.61
C LYS A 188 53.04 -9.93 -19.56
N ILE A 189 52.44 -9.82 -20.74
CA ILE A 189 51.03 -9.49 -20.92
C ILE A 189 50.39 -10.48 -21.89
N MET A 190 49.20 -10.96 -21.56
CA MET A 190 48.36 -11.79 -22.43
C MET A 190 47.20 -10.97 -22.97
N VAL A 191 46.93 -11.08 -24.27
CA VAL A 191 45.90 -10.32 -24.94
C VAL A 191 44.81 -11.24 -25.47
N ARG A 192 43.57 -10.97 -25.07
CA ARG A 192 42.37 -11.65 -25.55
C ARG A 192 41.63 -10.76 -26.54
N ALA A 193 41.36 -11.32 -27.70
CA ALA A 193 40.64 -10.66 -28.78
C ALA A 193 39.61 -11.61 -29.39
N ARG A 194 38.76 -11.09 -30.27
CA ARG A 194 37.83 -11.89 -31.07
C ARG A 194 38.63 -12.66 -32.13
N LYS A 195 38.16 -13.87 -32.48
CA LYS A 195 38.80 -14.72 -33.52
C LYS A 195 39.00 -14.02 -34.87
N ALA A 196 38.04 -13.18 -35.26
CA ALA A 196 38.09 -12.43 -36.52
C ALA A 196 39.18 -11.34 -36.55
N ASP A 197 39.66 -10.91 -35.38
CA ASP A 197 40.55 -9.76 -35.22
C ASP A 197 42.01 -10.17 -34.98
N TYR A 198 42.32 -11.47 -34.89
CA TYR A 198 43.67 -11.95 -34.60
C TYR A 198 44.73 -11.46 -35.60
N ASP A 199 44.40 -11.37 -36.89
CA ASP A 199 45.34 -10.90 -37.91
C ASP A 199 45.67 -9.40 -37.72
N ILE A 200 44.66 -8.61 -37.36
CA ILE A 200 44.80 -7.18 -37.07
C ILE A 200 45.61 -6.99 -35.78
N MET A 201 45.31 -7.78 -34.75
CA MET A 201 45.99 -7.74 -33.46
C MET A 201 47.47 -8.10 -33.58
N LYS A 202 47.85 -9.11 -34.37
CA LYS A 202 49.26 -9.44 -34.63
C LYS A 202 50.02 -8.26 -35.23
N SER A 203 49.40 -7.53 -36.15
CA SER A 203 50.00 -6.33 -36.75
C SER A 203 50.06 -5.13 -35.78
N ALA A 204 49.09 -5.02 -34.86
CA ALA A 204 49.04 -3.97 -33.86
C ALA A 204 50.04 -4.19 -32.71
N ILE A 205 50.28 -5.45 -32.32
CA ILE A 205 51.25 -5.84 -31.29
C ILE A 205 52.65 -5.32 -31.61
N GLY A 206 53.16 -5.59 -32.81
CA GLY A 206 54.51 -5.14 -33.17
C GLY A 206 54.68 -3.62 -33.12
N LYS A 207 53.64 -2.87 -33.52
CA LYS A 207 53.65 -1.40 -33.43
C LYS A 207 53.48 -0.88 -31.99
N ALA A 208 52.74 -1.60 -31.14
CA ALA A 208 52.53 -1.23 -29.75
C ALA A 208 53.78 -1.49 -28.89
N GLU A 209 54.51 -2.59 -29.13
CA GLU A 209 55.78 -2.89 -28.46
C GLU A 209 56.84 -1.81 -28.74
N GLU A 210 56.95 -1.35 -29.98
CA GLU A 210 57.87 -0.27 -30.34
C GLU A 210 57.54 1.07 -29.65
N GLU A 211 56.26 1.42 -29.53
CA GLU A 211 55.83 2.67 -28.89
C GLU A 211 55.98 2.59 -27.37
N TYR A 212 55.60 1.47 -26.77
CA TYR A 212 55.75 1.25 -25.33
C TYR A 212 57.24 1.28 -24.92
N LYS A 213 58.12 0.67 -25.72
CA LYS A 213 59.57 0.69 -25.47
C LYS A 213 60.16 2.09 -25.55
N LYS A 214 59.64 2.95 -26.45
CA LYS A 214 60.07 4.34 -26.58
C LYS A 214 59.65 5.21 -25.39
N GLU A 215 58.44 5.01 -24.86
CA GLU A 215 57.92 5.85 -23.77
C GLU A 215 58.32 5.37 -22.36
N MET A 216 58.40 4.05 -22.14
CA MET A 216 58.62 3.47 -20.81
C MET A 216 60.01 2.85 -20.61
N GLU A 217 60.84 2.77 -21.67
CA GLU A 217 62.19 2.15 -21.67
C GLU A 217 62.22 0.70 -21.13
N LYS A 218 61.07 0.02 -21.08
CA LYS A 218 60.92 -1.35 -20.60
C LYS A 218 60.45 -2.26 -21.73
N ASP A 219 61.05 -3.45 -21.80
CA ASP A 219 60.61 -4.50 -22.73
C ASP A 219 59.39 -5.24 -22.16
N VAL A 220 58.35 -5.38 -22.98
CA VAL A 220 57.13 -6.13 -22.66
C VAL A 220 56.94 -7.23 -23.70
N LYS A 221 56.70 -8.46 -23.24
CA LYS A 221 56.32 -9.58 -24.10
C LYS A 221 54.80 -9.69 -24.16
N ILE A 222 54.24 -9.55 -25.36
CA ILE A 222 52.81 -9.68 -25.61
C ILE A 222 52.52 -11.04 -26.24
N GLU A 223 51.71 -11.86 -25.57
CA GLU A 223 51.22 -13.15 -26.08
C GLU A 223 49.71 -13.07 -26.34
N ILE A 224 49.22 -13.65 -27.43
CA ILE A 224 47.77 -13.74 -27.67
C ILE A 224 47.25 -15.00 -26.96
N ASP A 225 46.26 -14.84 -26.08
CA ASP A 225 45.58 -15.98 -25.44
C ASP A 225 44.51 -16.54 -26.40
N GLU A 226 44.86 -17.61 -27.10
CA GLU A 226 43.95 -18.35 -28.00
C GLU A 226 43.01 -19.30 -27.24
N SER A 227 43.24 -19.54 -25.95
CA SER A 227 42.46 -20.49 -25.14
C SER A 227 41.13 -19.89 -24.68
N ASN A 228 41.07 -18.57 -24.50
CA ASN A 228 39.87 -17.84 -24.05
C ASN A 228 39.55 -16.65 -24.97
N PRO A 229 39.06 -16.89 -26.20
CA PRO A 229 38.70 -15.83 -27.13
C PRO A 229 37.48 -15.05 -26.62
N LEU A 230 37.40 -13.77 -27.00
CA LEU A 230 36.20 -12.97 -26.77
C LEU A 230 35.00 -13.52 -27.57
N PRO A 231 33.77 -13.40 -27.04
CA PRO A 231 32.58 -13.94 -27.71
C PRO A 231 32.37 -13.31 -29.08
N GLU A 232 31.91 -14.13 -30.04
CA GLU A 232 31.60 -13.72 -31.43
C GLU A 232 30.37 -12.80 -31.54
N GLY A 233 29.75 -12.43 -30.42
CA GLY A 233 28.74 -11.37 -30.33
C GLY A 233 29.31 -9.99 -30.03
N SER A 234 30.55 -9.89 -29.52
CA SER A 234 31.08 -8.60 -29.04
C SER A 234 31.49 -7.66 -30.17
N SER A 235 31.18 -6.37 -30.02
CA SER A 235 31.41 -5.32 -31.03
C SER A 235 32.90 -5.08 -31.35
N GLY A 236 33.82 -5.67 -30.58
CA GLY A 236 35.27 -5.63 -30.79
C GLY A 236 36.02 -5.06 -29.60
N GLY A 237 37.32 -4.82 -29.81
CA GLY A 237 38.25 -4.35 -28.78
C GLY A 237 39.04 -5.49 -28.13
N VAL A 238 39.65 -5.18 -26.98
CA VAL A 238 40.73 -6.00 -26.44
C VAL A 238 40.60 -6.13 -24.93
N THR A 239 40.74 -7.35 -24.41
CA THR A 239 40.91 -7.58 -22.96
C THR A 239 42.35 -7.97 -22.70
N ILE A 240 42.99 -7.29 -21.77
CA ILE A 240 44.40 -7.48 -21.45
C ILE A 240 44.49 -8.16 -20.08
N VAL A 241 45.20 -9.27 -20.01
CA VAL A 241 45.36 -10.07 -18.80
C VAL A 241 46.84 -10.12 -18.46
N ASN A 242 47.16 -10.03 -17.18
CA ASN A 242 48.53 -10.11 -16.73
C ASN A 242 49.10 -11.54 -16.89
N GLY A 243 50.43 -11.69 -16.87
CA GLY A 243 51.08 -13.01 -17.04
C GLY A 243 50.69 -14.06 -15.98
N THR A 244 50.13 -13.61 -14.85
CA THR A 244 49.67 -14.46 -13.73
C THR A 244 48.17 -14.81 -13.82
N GLY A 245 47.42 -14.21 -14.75
CA GLY A 245 45.97 -14.37 -14.87
C GLY A 245 45.12 -13.74 -13.76
N LYS A 246 45.70 -12.88 -12.89
CA LYS A 246 45.02 -12.31 -11.71
C LYS A 246 44.41 -10.93 -11.94
N ILE A 247 45.01 -10.15 -12.83
CA ILE A 247 44.56 -8.79 -13.13
C ILE A 247 44.16 -8.78 -14.61
N ASP A 248 42.91 -8.40 -14.85
CA ASP A 248 42.34 -8.23 -16.18
C ASP A 248 41.83 -6.80 -16.37
N ILE A 249 42.17 -6.23 -17.52
CA ILE A 249 41.70 -4.92 -17.98
C ILE A 249 40.82 -5.16 -19.19
N ASN A 250 39.52 -4.91 -19.02
CA ASN A 250 38.56 -5.01 -20.10
C ASN A 250 38.50 -3.69 -20.88
N ASN A 251 39.17 -3.63 -22.03
CA ASN A 251 39.18 -2.47 -22.92
C ASN A 251 38.37 -2.74 -24.21
N THR A 252 37.28 -3.49 -24.07
CA THR A 252 36.31 -3.71 -25.16
C THR A 252 35.46 -2.47 -25.39
N PHE A 253 34.91 -2.32 -26.59
CA PHE A 253 34.07 -1.15 -26.90
C PHE A 253 32.79 -1.10 -26.05
N GLU A 254 32.25 -2.26 -25.68
CA GLU A 254 31.07 -2.39 -24.83
C GLU A 254 31.34 -1.88 -23.41
N GLU A 255 32.45 -2.32 -22.81
CA GLU A 255 32.83 -1.88 -21.46
C GLU A 255 33.10 -0.37 -21.43
N ARG A 256 33.82 0.15 -22.43
CA ARG A 256 34.06 1.60 -22.54
C ARG A 256 32.77 2.39 -22.70
N LEU A 257 31.81 1.88 -23.48
CA LEU A 257 30.51 2.52 -23.63
C LEU A 257 29.73 2.50 -22.31
N HIS A 258 29.81 1.41 -21.55
CA HIS A 258 29.16 1.30 -20.25
C HIS A 258 29.77 2.25 -19.20
N LEU A 259 31.10 2.35 -19.15
CA LEU A 259 31.78 3.32 -18.28
C LEU A 259 31.41 4.75 -18.68
N LEU A 260 31.42 5.06 -19.98
CA LEU A 260 31.00 6.35 -20.50
C LEU A 260 29.54 6.64 -20.18
N GLU A 261 28.65 5.65 -20.25
CA GLU A 261 27.25 5.81 -19.87
C GLU A 261 27.14 6.32 -18.43
N THR A 262 27.83 5.68 -17.49
CA THR A 262 27.79 6.06 -16.07
C THR A 262 28.21 7.52 -15.85
N ASP A 263 29.29 7.94 -16.50
CA ASP A 263 29.86 9.28 -16.33
C ASP A 263 29.11 10.36 -17.12
N ALA A 264 28.61 10.02 -18.33
CA ALA A 264 27.94 10.95 -19.23
C ALA A 264 26.44 11.08 -18.94
N LEU A 265 25.83 10.17 -18.18
CA LEU A 265 24.41 10.18 -17.83
C LEU A 265 23.91 11.54 -17.30
N PRO A 266 24.60 12.24 -16.38
CA PRO A 266 24.19 13.57 -15.94
C PRO A 266 24.16 14.60 -17.06
N ALA A 267 25.16 14.61 -17.94
CA ALA A 267 25.25 15.56 -19.06
C ALA A 267 24.18 15.27 -20.14
N ILE A 268 23.95 13.99 -20.45
CA ILE A 268 22.91 13.56 -21.38
C ILE A 268 21.52 13.92 -20.86
N ARG A 269 21.26 13.71 -19.55
CA ARG A 269 19.99 14.10 -18.93
C ARG A 269 19.76 15.61 -18.99
N LEU A 270 20.81 16.41 -18.76
CA LEU A 270 20.74 17.86 -18.84
C LEU A 270 20.39 18.34 -20.26
N THR A 271 21.03 17.75 -21.27
CA THR A 271 20.82 18.13 -22.68
C THR A 271 19.46 17.67 -23.23
N LEU A 272 19.00 16.48 -22.85
CA LEU A 272 17.72 15.92 -23.33
C LEU A 272 16.49 16.50 -22.60
N PHE A 273 16.58 16.69 -21.28
CA PHE A 273 15.43 17.05 -20.44
C PHE A 273 15.49 18.48 -19.90
N GLY A 274 16.58 19.20 -20.14
CA GLY A 274 16.80 20.57 -19.68
C GLY A 274 17.36 20.66 -18.26
N GLU A 275 17.72 21.88 -17.88
CA GLU A 275 18.26 22.16 -16.55
C GLU A 275 17.18 22.19 -15.48
N ASN A 276 17.55 21.79 -14.26
CA ASN A 276 16.68 21.92 -13.12
C ASN A 276 16.66 23.39 -12.66
N THR A 277 15.52 24.07 -12.83
CA THR A 277 15.31 25.48 -12.41
C THR A 277 15.57 25.74 -10.92
N ASN A 278 15.54 24.70 -10.09
CA ASN A 278 15.77 24.81 -8.65
C ASN A 278 17.24 24.60 -8.25
N ARG A 279 18.12 24.16 -9.16
CA ARG A 279 19.55 24.02 -8.87
C ARG A 279 20.20 25.40 -8.93
N LYS A 280 20.73 25.87 -7.79
CA LYS A 280 21.41 27.17 -7.68
C LYS A 280 22.93 27.07 -7.63
N PHE A 281 23.46 25.91 -7.25
CA PHE A 281 24.90 25.69 -7.07
C PHE A 281 25.36 24.51 -7.94
N HIS A 282 26.55 24.68 -8.53
CA HIS A 282 27.20 23.73 -9.43
C HIS A 282 28.55 23.23 -8.91
N ASP A 283 28.87 23.60 -7.66
CA ASP A 283 30.04 23.12 -6.91
C ASP A 283 29.84 21.67 -6.45
#